data_AF-T0LLR5-F1
#
_entry.id   AF-T0LLR5-F1
#
_cell.length_a   1.000
_cell.length_b   1.000
_cell.length_c   1.000
_cell.angle_alpha   90.00
_cell.angle_beta   90.00
_cell.angle_gamma   90.00
#
_symmetry.space_group_name_H-M   'P 1'
#
loop_
_entity.id
_entity.type
_entity.pdbx_description
1 polymer ?
#
loop_
_entity_poly.entity_id
_entity_poly.type
_entity_poly.pdbx_seq_one_letter_code
_entity_poly.pdbx_strand_id
1 'polypeptide(L)'
;MSDQLENYFQNLKNLSSFQYDIARRARSQGKDCETSVEIPQAEDLAGRVQALTGIKASDIIKELSKKYDRERVAIEAALSVSQSYDGPEEVRIEKGIRVALAILTEGILVAPLEGITGVKIKQRNGGNYLAIYYSGPIRSAGGTAQALSVFVGDLLRRKFGIGKYVASQEEIERSKEEIPLYARVQHLQYLPTVEEIEAAVKGSPVCITGEGTEEAEITGHRNLPDIETNRLRGGMALVIAEGLILKGPKLKKYVSTFGLEGWSFSSEKKTEKNVFPNSNYLKEMLAGRPALAYPSKKGGFRLRYGRSRNTGLAAVAINPVTMKVLDDFIAIGTQIKMERPGKAGAVVANSTLEGPTVLLENGSLVTLRNEQMFREHEGAIREIVDLGEIMISFGEFIENNKVLFPGAFTESWWEKLCLQKIGRIPEVNDEKSAIGASALLRGFRYTRGIPTYGMT
;
A
#
# COMPACT_ATOMS: atom_id res chain seq x y z
N MET A 1 23.37 15.71 -13.04
CA MET A 1 22.45 14.84 -13.81
C MET A 1 23.01 14.76 -15.23
N SER A 2 22.34 14.16 -16.23
CA SER A 2 22.76 14.40 -17.62
C SER A 2 22.32 15.79 -18.05
N ASP A 3 23.09 16.48 -18.89
CA ASP A 3 22.76 17.82 -19.41
C ASP A 3 21.37 17.88 -20.06
N GLN A 4 20.92 16.77 -20.65
CA GLN A 4 19.56 16.64 -21.22
C GLN A 4 18.46 16.75 -20.15
N LEU A 5 18.66 16.14 -18.98
CA LEU A 5 17.67 16.15 -17.89
C LEU A 5 17.60 17.53 -17.23
N GLU A 6 18.74 18.20 -17.06
CA GLU A 6 18.80 19.56 -16.52
C GLU A 6 18.10 20.55 -17.46
N ASN A 7 18.36 20.45 -18.77
CA ASN A 7 17.66 21.24 -19.78
C ASN A 7 16.14 21.00 -19.79
N TYR A 8 15.71 19.73 -19.63
CA TYR A 8 14.29 19.39 -19.52
C TYR A 8 13.64 20.08 -18.31
N PHE A 9 14.24 19.97 -17.12
CA PHE A 9 13.70 20.62 -15.92
C PHE A 9 13.72 22.15 -16.02
N GLN A 10 14.77 22.73 -16.60
CA GLN A 10 14.86 24.17 -16.79
C GLN A 10 13.75 24.68 -17.72
N ASN A 11 13.45 23.95 -18.79
CA ASN A 11 12.35 24.29 -19.69
C ASN A 11 10.99 24.26 -18.95
N LEU A 12 10.71 23.21 -18.17
CA LEU A 12 9.50 23.14 -17.36
C LEU A 12 9.41 24.30 -16.34
N LYS A 13 10.53 24.66 -15.70
CA LYS A 13 10.60 25.78 -14.75
C LYS A 13 10.30 27.12 -15.42
N ASN A 14 10.83 27.34 -16.61
CA ASN A 14 10.58 28.56 -17.39
C ASN A 14 9.10 28.66 -17.79
N LEU A 15 8.52 27.57 -18.32
CA LEU A 15 7.09 27.51 -18.67
C LEU A 15 6.20 27.72 -17.45
N SER A 16 6.52 27.10 -16.31
CA SER A 16 5.79 27.28 -15.06
C SER A 16 5.86 28.73 -14.58
N SER A 17 7.06 29.34 -14.58
CA SER A 17 7.25 30.72 -14.14
C SER A 17 6.44 31.71 -14.98
N PHE A 18 6.40 31.51 -16.29
CA PHE A 18 5.57 32.31 -17.19
C PHE A 18 4.07 32.24 -16.83
N GLN A 19 3.55 31.06 -16.50
CA GLN A 19 2.15 30.91 -16.05
C GLN A 19 1.90 31.61 -14.70
N TYR A 20 2.85 31.54 -13.77
CA TYR A 20 2.76 32.26 -12.49
C TYR A 20 2.75 33.78 -12.67
N ASP A 21 3.50 34.32 -13.63
CA ASP A 21 3.51 35.77 -13.90
C ASP A 21 2.17 36.26 -14.49
N ILE A 22 1.50 35.43 -15.29
CA ILE A 22 0.13 35.70 -15.72
C ILE A 22 -0.81 35.69 -14.51
N ALA A 23 -0.73 34.66 -13.67
CA ALA A 23 -1.60 34.52 -12.49
C ALA A 23 -1.40 35.66 -11.48
N ARG A 24 -0.15 36.08 -11.21
CA ARG A 24 0.16 37.22 -10.34
C ARG A 24 -0.45 38.53 -10.85
N ARG A 25 -0.33 38.80 -12.15
CA ARG A 25 -0.94 39.99 -12.77
C ARG A 25 -2.46 39.96 -12.67
N ALA A 26 -3.08 38.80 -12.85
CA ALA A 26 -4.53 38.65 -12.67
C ALA A 26 -4.96 38.90 -11.21
N ARG A 27 -4.34 38.20 -10.25
CA ARG A 27 -4.65 38.31 -8.82
C ARG A 27 -4.44 39.72 -8.27
N SER A 28 -3.42 40.43 -8.75
CA SER A 28 -3.13 41.82 -8.35
C SER A 28 -4.25 42.82 -8.68
N GLN A 29 -5.22 42.45 -9.53
CA GLN A 29 -6.38 43.30 -9.85
C GLN A 29 -7.42 43.32 -8.71
N GLY A 30 -7.28 42.48 -7.68
CA GLY A 30 -8.19 42.46 -6.52
C GLY A 30 -9.61 42.00 -6.85
N LYS A 31 -9.76 41.17 -7.88
CA LYS A 31 -11.07 40.64 -8.34
C LYS A 31 -11.41 39.25 -7.77
N ASP A 32 -10.47 38.63 -7.07
CA ASP A 32 -10.58 37.32 -6.44
C ASP A 32 -10.47 37.44 -4.90
N CYS A 33 -10.70 36.34 -4.17
CA CYS A 33 -10.63 36.30 -2.70
C CYS A 33 -9.27 36.76 -2.14
N GLU A 34 -8.20 36.45 -2.86
CA GLU A 34 -6.83 36.79 -2.48
C GLU A 34 -6.13 37.57 -3.60
N THR A 35 -5.28 38.53 -3.21
CA THR A 35 -4.50 39.37 -4.14
C THR A 35 -3.20 38.72 -4.60
N SER A 36 -2.86 37.55 -4.03
CA SER A 36 -1.71 36.74 -4.37
C SER A 36 -2.12 35.37 -4.93
N VAL A 37 -1.20 34.69 -5.61
CA VAL A 37 -1.39 33.31 -6.06
C VAL A 37 -1.40 32.38 -4.84
N GLU A 38 -2.51 31.67 -4.64
CA GLU A 38 -2.75 30.82 -3.45
C GLU A 38 -2.10 29.42 -3.55
N ILE A 39 -1.64 29.00 -4.73
CA ILE A 39 -0.95 27.72 -4.92
C ILE A 39 0.56 27.99 -4.92
N PRO A 40 1.31 27.63 -3.87
CA PRO A 40 2.75 27.85 -3.82
C PRO A 40 3.52 26.83 -4.69
N GLN A 41 4.66 27.25 -5.24
CA GLN A 41 5.61 26.34 -5.88
C GLN A 41 6.51 25.70 -4.83
N ALA A 42 6.79 24.41 -5.00
CA ALA A 42 7.80 23.69 -4.23
C ALA A 42 8.62 22.81 -5.17
N GLU A 43 9.95 22.93 -5.10
CA GLU A 43 10.86 22.22 -6.00
C GLU A 43 11.04 20.74 -5.62
N ASP A 44 10.94 20.42 -4.33
CA ASP A 44 11.21 19.09 -3.81
C ASP A 44 10.24 18.71 -2.66
N LEU A 45 10.38 17.47 -2.18
CA LEU A 45 9.60 16.96 -1.05
C LEU A 45 9.76 17.83 0.20
N ALA A 46 10.98 18.29 0.47
CA ALA A 46 11.30 19.08 1.65
C ALA A 46 10.57 20.44 1.63
N GLY A 47 10.57 21.11 0.47
CA GLY A 47 9.82 22.33 0.22
C GLY A 47 8.31 22.11 0.34
N ARG A 48 7.78 21.01 -0.20
CA ARG A 48 6.34 20.68 -0.06
C ARG A 48 5.94 20.47 1.40
N VAL A 49 6.73 19.71 2.17
CA VAL A 49 6.45 19.47 3.59
C VAL A 49 6.47 20.78 4.39
N GLN A 50 7.45 21.65 4.14
CA GLN A 50 7.53 22.94 4.81
C GLN A 50 6.38 23.87 4.41
N ALA A 51 6.05 23.96 3.12
CA ALA A 51 4.95 24.77 2.63
C ALA A 51 3.59 24.28 3.18
N LEU A 52 3.39 22.96 3.21
CA LEU A 52 2.16 22.35 3.73
C LEU A 52 2.02 22.60 5.22
N THR A 53 3.05 22.29 6.01
CA THR A 53 2.95 22.30 7.49
C THR A 53 3.25 23.65 8.13
N GLY A 54 3.88 24.57 7.40
CA GLY A 54 4.45 25.81 7.97
C GLY A 54 5.65 25.58 8.90
N ILE A 55 6.17 24.35 9.00
CA ILE A 55 7.27 23.99 9.91
C ILE A 55 8.59 24.02 9.15
N LYS A 56 9.59 24.71 9.72
CA LYS A 56 10.96 24.79 9.18
C LYS A 56 11.65 23.43 9.28
N ALA A 57 11.38 22.55 8.32
CA ALA A 57 11.92 21.20 8.26
C ALA A 57 12.71 20.93 6.96
N SER A 58 12.73 21.87 6.01
CA SER A 58 13.29 21.62 4.68
C SER A 58 14.75 21.15 4.73
N ASP A 59 15.62 21.86 5.45
CA ASP A 59 17.06 21.53 5.49
C ASP A 59 17.32 20.21 6.21
N ILE A 60 16.58 19.95 7.30
CA ILE A 60 16.62 18.68 8.04
C ILE A 60 16.27 17.52 7.09
N ILE A 61 15.17 17.65 6.33
CA ILE A 61 14.71 16.63 5.39
C ILE A 61 15.73 16.41 4.29
N LYS A 62 16.30 17.48 3.72
CA LYS A 62 17.32 17.39 2.65
C LYS A 62 18.56 16.65 3.11
N GLU A 63 19.08 16.95 4.30
CA GLU A 63 20.26 16.28 4.84
C GLU A 63 20.01 14.81 5.17
N LEU A 64 18.85 14.49 5.74
CA LEU A 64 18.48 13.10 6.05
C LEU A 64 18.22 12.28 4.78
N SER A 65 17.62 12.88 3.75
CA SER A 65 17.29 12.19 2.49
C SER A 65 18.51 11.75 1.69
N LYS A 66 19.69 12.32 1.97
CA LYS A 66 20.96 11.85 1.39
C LYS A 66 21.40 10.51 1.95
N LYS A 67 20.91 10.13 3.15
CA LYS A 67 21.41 8.99 3.93
C LYS A 67 20.40 7.87 4.09
N TYR A 68 19.12 8.20 4.09
CA TYR A 68 18.05 7.32 4.55
C TYR A 68 16.90 7.21 3.55
N ASP A 69 16.17 6.10 3.62
CA ASP A 69 14.90 5.93 2.91
C ASP A 69 13.81 6.82 3.53
N ARG A 70 12.73 7.05 2.77
CA ARG A 70 11.69 8.02 3.12
C ARG A 70 11.11 7.79 4.51
N GLU A 71 10.83 6.55 4.88
CA GLU A 71 10.27 6.23 6.19
C GLU A 71 11.26 6.53 7.32
N ARG A 72 12.55 6.23 7.15
CA ARG A 72 13.57 6.60 8.14
C ARG A 72 13.79 8.11 8.18
N VAL A 73 13.77 8.81 7.04
CA VAL A 73 13.78 10.28 6.98
C VAL A 73 12.62 10.85 7.79
N ALA A 74 11.40 10.33 7.63
CA ALA A 74 10.23 10.80 8.38
C ALA A 74 10.43 10.69 9.90
N ILE A 75 10.96 9.57 10.37
CA ILE A 75 11.18 9.31 11.80
C ILE A 75 12.29 10.21 12.36
N GLU A 76 13.44 10.29 11.68
CA GLU A 76 14.57 11.11 12.12
C GLU A 76 14.27 12.61 12.04
N ALA A 77 13.53 13.04 11.02
CA ALA A 77 13.09 14.42 10.87
C ALA A 77 12.13 14.80 12.00
N ALA A 78 11.21 13.92 12.40
CA ALA A 78 10.33 14.18 13.54
C ALA A 78 11.11 14.42 14.84
N LEU A 79 12.11 13.58 15.13
CA LEU A 79 12.98 13.72 16.30
C LEU A 79 13.80 15.01 16.28
N SER A 80 14.32 15.38 15.10
CA SER A 80 15.14 16.59 14.93
C SER A 80 14.29 17.85 15.03
N VAL A 81 13.14 17.88 14.35
CA VAL A 81 12.19 19.00 14.36
C VAL A 81 11.67 19.25 15.78
N SER A 82 11.24 18.19 16.49
CA SER A 82 10.73 18.34 17.86
C SER A 82 11.77 18.93 18.80
N GLN A 83 13.06 18.62 18.59
CA GLN A 83 14.15 19.15 19.40
C GLN A 83 14.48 20.60 19.04
N SER A 84 14.46 20.94 17.74
CA SER A 84 14.82 22.27 17.23
C SER A 84 13.79 23.37 17.48
N TYR A 85 12.54 23.00 17.81
CA TYR A 85 11.47 23.96 18.02
C TYR A 85 11.36 24.35 19.49
N ASP A 86 11.25 25.65 19.76
CA ASP A 86 11.02 26.19 21.10
C ASP A 86 9.52 26.25 21.43
N GLY A 87 9.15 25.81 22.63
CA GLY A 87 7.76 25.86 23.10
C GLY A 87 7.39 24.70 24.01
N PRO A 88 6.09 24.58 24.38
CA PRO A 88 5.59 23.48 25.20
C PRO A 88 5.88 22.12 24.55
N GLU A 89 6.15 21.10 25.37
CA GLU A 89 6.44 19.75 24.90
C GLU A 89 5.34 19.19 23.98
N GLU A 90 4.07 19.44 24.32
CA GLU A 90 2.91 19.08 23.48
C GLU A 90 3.06 19.59 22.03
N VAL A 91 3.38 20.88 21.88
CA VAL A 91 3.53 21.54 20.57
C VAL A 91 4.73 20.99 19.81
N ARG A 92 5.84 20.73 20.52
CA ARG A 92 7.07 20.18 19.93
C ARG A 92 6.83 18.76 19.39
N ILE A 93 6.13 17.93 20.16
CA ILE A 93 5.78 16.57 19.78
C ILE A 93 4.80 16.59 18.61
N GLU A 94 3.75 17.41 18.68
CA GLU A 94 2.77 17.55 17.60
C GLU A 94 3.43 17.93 16.28
N LYS A 95 4.31 18.94 16.28
CA LYS A 95 5.07 19.35 15.09
C LYS A 95 5.93 18.22 14.53
N GLY A 96 6.59 17.45 15.40
CA GLY A 96 7.35 16.27 15.00
C GLY A 96 6.48 15.23 14.28
N ILE A 97 5.31 14.90 14.84
CA ILE A 97 4.38 13.93 14.23
C ILE A 97 3.83 14.46 12.90
N ARG A 98 3.44 15.76 12.83
CA ARG A 98 2.95 16.38 11.59
C ARG A 98 4.00 16.36 10.49
N VAL A 99 5.27 16.64 10.79
CA VAL A 99 6.36 16.57 9.80
C VAL A 99 6.58 15.13 9.33
N ALA A 100 6.62 14.14 10.24
CA ALA A 100 6.70 12.74 9.84
C ALA A 100 5.55 12.36 8.90
N LEU A 101 4.31 12.71 9.26
CA LEU A 101 3.13 12.40 8.47
C LEU A 101 3.19 13.08 7.10
N ALA A 102 3.64 14.34 7.03
CA ALA A 102 3.82 15.06 5.78
C ALA A 102 4.87 14.41 4.87
N ILE A 103 6.00 13.96 5.42
CA ILE A 103 7.03 13.24 4.64
C ILE A 103 6.48 11.91 4.10
N LEU A 104 5.78 11.15 4.93
CA LEU A 104 5.19 9.86 4.56
C LEU A 104 4.09 9.98 3.51
N THR A 105 3.42 11.13 3.46
CA THR A 105 2.34 11.46 2.52
C THR A 105 2.79 12.38 1.38
N GLU A 106 4.11 12.49 1.19
CA GLU A 106 4.78 13.25 0.12
C GLU A 106 4.49 14.77 0.11
N GLY A 107 3.93 15.30 1.20
CA GLY A 107 3.49 16.68 1.33
C GLY A 107 2.28 17.01 0.45
N ILE A 108 1.48 15.99 0.07
CA ILE A 108 0.34 16.15 -0.85
C ILE A 108 -1.00 16.06 -0.10
N LEU A 109 -1.07 15.25 0.95
CA LEU A 109 -2.33 14.93 1.61
C LEU A 109 -2.63 15.88 2.75
N VAL A 110 -3.92 15.98 3.12
CA VAL A 110 -4.42 16.84 4.21
C VAL A 110 -4.18 16.24 5.60
N ALA A 111 -3.88 14.95 5.70
CA ALA A 111 -3.69 14.25 6.97
C ALA A 111 -2.69 14.91 7.95
N PRO A 112 -1.54 15.49 7.52
CA PRO A 112 -0.64 16.23 8.40
C PRO A 112 -1.25 17.50 9.02
N LEU A 113 -2.29 18.06 8.40
CA LEU A 113 -2.97 19.29 8.84
C LEU A 113 -4.22 18.96 9.65
N GLU A 114 -5.09 18.12 9.10
CA GLU A 114 -6.40 17.88 9.67
C GLU A 114 -6.49 16.56 10.42
N GLY A 115 -5.70 15.55 10.03
CA GLY A 115 -5.77 14.20 10.56
C GLY A 115 -5.30 14.07 12.03
N ILE A 116 -4.52 15.03 12.50
CA ILE A 116 -4.11 15.17 13.91
C ILE A 116 -4.66 16.49 14.42
N THR A 117 -5.63 16.45 15.34
CA THR A 117 -6.25 17.66 15.90
C THR A 117 -5.46 18.20 17.09
N GLY A 118 -4.64 17.36 17.74
CA GLY A 118 -3.73 17.80 18.78
C GLY A 118 -2.99 16.68 19.48
N VAL A 119 -2.06 17.07 20.34
CA VAL A 119 -1.32 16.18 21.24
C VAL A 119 -1.44 16.71 22.66
N LYS A 120 -1.70 15.83 23.63
CA LYS A 120 -1.76 16.17 25.05
C LYS A 120 -0.90 15.27 25.91
N ILE A 121 -0.32 15.85 26.96
CA ILE A 121 0.35 15.12 28.03
C ILE A 121 -0.63 15.03 29.19
N LYS A 122 -1.26 13.87 29.34
CA LYS A 122 -2.25 13.61 30.40
C LYS A 122 -1.58 12.98 31.62
N GLN A 123 -2.25 13.04 32.76
CA GLN A 123 -1.78 12.50 34.04
C GLN A 123 -2.71 11.39 34.51
N ARG A 124 -2.16 10.26 34.95
CA ARG A 124 -2.90 9.15 35.56
C ARG A 124 -2.06 8.47 36.62
N ASN A 125 -2.63 8.27 37.80
CA ASN A 125 -1.99 7.56 38.93
C ASN A 125 -0.57 8.07 39.28
N GLY A 126 -0.35 9.38 39.18
CA GLY A 126 0.94 10.01 39.49
C GLY A 126 2.00 9.95 38.38
N GLY A 127 1.67 9.40 37.20
CA GLY A 127 2.54 9.42 36.01
C GLY A 127 1.88 10.15 34.84
N ASN A 128 2.72 10.67 33.93
CA ASN A 128 2.25 11.28 32.69
C ASN A 128 2.25 10.30 31.52
N TYR A 129 1.42 10.54 30.52
CA TYR A 129 1.39 9.77 29.28
C TYR A 129 0.98 10.66 28.09
N LEU A 130 1.39 10.26 26.88
CA LEU A 130 1.07 10.98 25.66
C LEU A 130 -0.28 10.50 25.09
N ALA A 131 -1.16 11.44 24.77
CA ALA A 131 -2.40 11.23 24.03
C ALA A 131 -2.36 11.97 22.68
N ILE A 132 -2.62 11.26 21.60
CA ILE A 132 -2.67 11.82 20.24
C ILE A 132 -4.13 11.80 19.78
N TYR A 133 -4.64 12.97 19.41
CA TYR A 133 -6.00 13.15 18.94
C TYR A 133 -6.04 13.08 17.42
N TYR A 134 -6.74 12.07 16.91
CA TYR A 134 -6.94 11.82 15.50
C TYR A 134 -8.36 12.20 15.06
N SER A 135 -8.51 12.61 13.81
CA SER A 135 -9.80 12.90 13.17
C SER A 135 -10.00 12.06 11.90
N GLY A 136 -11.20 12.11 11.31
CA GLY A 136 -11.53 11.37 10.08
C GLY A 136 -10.56 11.58 8.89
N PRO A 137 -10.11 12.81 8.60
CA PRO A 137 -9.11 13.09 7.55
C PRO A 137 -7.81 12.28 7.62
N ILE A 138 -7.47 11.68 8.77
CA ILE A 138 -6.32 10.75 8.90
C ILE A 138 -6.43 9.55 7.94
N ARG A 139 -7.65 9.22 7.47
CA ARG A 139 -7.89 8.17 6.48
C ARG A 139 -7.06 8.36 5.22
N SER A 140 -6.94 9.62 4.76
CA SER A 140 -6.23 9.96 3.53
C SER A 140 -4.76 9.51 3.56
N ALA A 141 -4.10 9.56 4.72
CA ALA A 141 -2.70 9.15 4.88
C ALA A 141 -2.45 7.66 4.55
N GLY A 142 -3.49 6.83 4.64
CA GLY A 142 -3.39 5.38 4.54
C GLY A 142 -2.83 4.72 5.80
N GLY A 143 -3.12 3.42 5.95
CA GLY A 143 -2.82 2.67 7.18
C GLY A 143 -1.34 2.65 7.59
N THR A 144 -0.40 2.68 6.64
CA THR A 144 1.03 2.66 7.00
C THR A 144 1.45 3.97 7.66
N ALA A 145 0.97 5.11 7.16
CA ALA A 145 1.28 6.41 7.75
C ALA A 145 0.56 6.60 9.09
N GLN A 146 -0.66 6.10 9.24
CA GLN A 146 -1.38 6.02 10.53
C GLN A 146 -0.61 5.19 11.58
N ALA A 147 -0.10 4.02 11.22
CA ALA A 147 0.67 3.19 12.14
C ALA A 147 1.99 3.88 12.53
N LEU A 148 2.66 4.51 11.57
CA LEU A 148 3.91 5.23 11.81
C LEU A 148 3.71 6.51 12.63
N SER A 149 2.56 7.20 12.57
CA SER A 149 2.31 8.36 13.44
C SER A 149 2.24 7.96 14.91
N VAL A 150 1.64 6.81 15.23
CA VAL A 150 1.64 6.24 16.59
C VAL A 150 3.06 5.87 17.03
N PHE A 151 3.83 5.24 16.13
CA PHE A 151 5.22 4.87 16.39
C PHE A 151 6.13 6.08 16.65
N VAL A 152 6.01 7.12 15.84
CA VAL A 152 6.72 8.39 16.05
C VAL A 152 6.30 9.03 17.37
N GLY A 153 5.02 8.96 17.73
CA GLY A 153 4.53 9.36 19.05
C GLY A 153 5.24 8.64 20.20
N ASP A 154 5.44 7.32 20.11
CA ASP A 154 6.19 6.54 21.12
C ASP A 154 7.68 6.93 21.19
N LEU A 155 8.31 7.19 20.05
CA LEU A 155 9.69 7.66 20.03
C LEU A 155 9.83 9.03 20.70
N LEU A 156 8.94 9.96 20.36
CA LEU A 156 8.94 11.31 20.91
C LEU A 156 8.64 11.28 22.41
N ARG A 157 7.60 10.57 22.86
CA ARG A 157 7.28 10.53 24.30
C ARG A 157 8.44 9.97 25.13
N ARG A 158 9.18 8.97 24.65
CA ARG A 158 10.41 8.47 25.30
C ARG A 158 11.50 9.54 25.32
N LYS A 159 11.71 10.24 24.21
CA LYS A 159 12.72 11.29 24.09
C LYS A 159 12.46 12.46 25.05
N PHE A 160 11.20 12.79 25.29
CA PHE A 160 10.75 13.84 26.21
C PHE A 160 10.53 13.32 27.65
N GLY A 161 10.88 12.07 27.97
CA GLY A 161 10.75 11.52 29.33
C GLY A 161 9.30 11.32 29.79
N ILE A 162 8.35 11.28 28.86
CA ILE A 162 6.93 11.04 29.15
C ILE A 162 6.69 9.53 29.33
N GLY A 163 5.95 9.20 30.38
CA GLY A 163 5.60 7.84 30.76
C GLY A 163 4.82 7.08 29.69
N LYS A 164 4.70 5.77 29.90
CA LYS A 164 3.96 4.86 29.02
C LYS A 164 2.45 4.99 29.31
N TYR A 165 1.63 5.06 28.27
CA TYR A 165 0.19 4.91 28.41
C TYR A 165 -0.18 3.50 28.88
N VAL A 166 -1.09 3.42 29.85
CA VAL A 166 -1.67 2.16 30.34
C VAL A 166 -3.18 2.32 30.30
N ALA A 167 -3.82 1.64 29.35
CA ALA A 167 -5.27 1.69 29.17
C ALA A 167 -6.01 1.13 30.40
N SER A 168 -7.09 1.80 30.81
CA SER A 168 -8.01 1.26 31.81
C SER A 168 -8.89 0.17 31.17
N GLN A 169 -9.50 -0.69 32.00
CA GLN A 169 -10.42 -1.70 31.49
C GLN A 169 -11.61 -1.06 30.77
N GLU A 170 -12.12 0.06 31.28
CA GLU A 170 -13.25 0.78 30.67
C GLU A 170 -12.89 1.36 29.30
N GLU A 171 -11.66 1.86 29.11
CA GLU A 171 -11.19 2.35 27.81
C GLU A 171 -11.08 1.22 26.78
N ILE A 172 -10.65 0.03 27.23
CA ILE A 172 -10.57 -1.17 26.40
C ILE A 172 -11.97 -1.62 25.99
N GLU A 173 -12.89 -1.78 26.94
CA GLU A 173 -14.27 -2.19 26.65
C GLU A 173 -15.01 -1.17 25.79
N ARG A 174 -14.78 0.14 26.03
CA ARG A 174 -15.27 1.18 25.14
C ARG A 174 -14.77 1.01 23.71
N SER A 175 -13.48 0.74 23.52
CA SER A 175 -12.90 0.58 22.18
C SER A 175 -13.46 -0.66 21.46
N LYS A 176 -13.78 -1.73 22.21
CA LYS A 176 -14.44 -2.94 21.71
C LYS A 176 -15.89 -2.68 21.27
N GLU A 177 -16.59 -1.73 21.88
CA GLU A 177 -17.91 -1.26 21.44
C GLU A 177 -17.79 -0.32 20.22
N GLU A 178 -16.88 0.64 20.31
CA GLU A 178 -16.79 1.80 19.41
C GLU A 178 -16.32 1.44 17.99
N ILE A 179 -15.32 0.54 17.85
CA ILE A 179 -14.78 0.18 16.53
C ILE A 179 -15.78 -0.63 15.68
N PRO A 180 -16.45 -1.68 16.20
CA PRO A 180 -17.49 -2.38 15.45
C PRO A 180 -18.70 -1.51 15.14
N LEU A 181 -19.07 -0.59 16.05
CA LEU A 181 -20.16 0.35 15.82
C LEU A 181 -19.78 1.35 14.71
N TYR A 182 -18.54 1.86 14.72
CA TYR A 182 -18.02 2.68 13.64
C TYR A 182 -18.06 1.96 12.29
N ALA A 183 -17.73 0.66 12.26
CA ALA A 183 -17.77 -0.15 11.05
C ALA A 183 -19.18 -0.30 10.42
N ARG A 184 -20.25 -0.02 11.19
CA ARG A 184 -21.63 0.01 10.70
C ARG A 184 -22.00 1.34 10.04
N VAL A 185 -21.39 2.43 10.50
CA VAL A 185 -21.62 3.79 9.99
C VAL A 185 -20.68 4.11 8.83
N GLN A 186 -19.44 3.63 8.91
CA GLN A 186 -18.38 3.85 7.94
C GLN A 186 -17.69 2.53 7.58
N HIS A 187 -17.32 2.35 6.31
CA HIS A 187 -16.60 1.15 5.90
C HIS A 187 -15.16 1.16 6.43
N LEU A 188 -14.73 0.07 7.10
CA LEU A 188 -13.33 -0.21 7.44
C LEU A 188 -12.72 -1.19 6.44
N GLN A 189 -11.48 -0.95 6.01
CA GLN A 189 -10.72 -1.89 5.17
C GLN A 189 -10.46 -3.24 5.83
N TYR A 190 -10.51 -3.26 7.16
CA TYR A 190 -10.36 -4.44 7.99
C TYR A 190 -11.20 -4.24 9.23
N LEU A 191 -12.16 -5.13 9.46
CA LEU A 191 -12.93 -5.19 10.70
C LEU A 191 -12.17 -6.11 11.67
N PRO A 192 -11.53 -5.57 12.72
CA PRO A 192 -10.76 -6.38 13.65
C PRO A 192 -11.67 -7.18 14.59
N THR A 193 -11.16 -8.28 15.14
CA THR A 193 -11.86 -9.00 16.22
C THR A 193 -11.74 -8.25 17.54
N VAL A 194 -12.57 -8.62 18.52
CA VAL A 194 -12.55 -8.05 19.87
C VAL A 194 -11.18 -8.24 20.54
N GLU A 195 -10.56 -9.40 20.32
CA GLU A 195 -9.23 -9.73 20.85
C GLU A 195 -8.13 -8.91 20.18
N GLU A 196 -8.24 -8.66 18.87
CA GLU A 196 -7.30 -7.79 18.16
C GLU A 196 -7.40 -6.33 18.64
N ILE A 197 -8.62 -5.85 18.88
CA ILE A 197 -8.86 -4.51 19.44
C ILE A 197 -8.25 -4.40 20.84
N GLU A 198 -8.52 -5.37 21.71
CA GLU A 198 -7.97 -5.40 23.07
C GLU A 198 -6.44 -5.40 23.05
N ALA A 199 -5.84 -6.28 22.25
CA ALA A 199 -4.39 -6.37 22.12
C ALA A 199 -3.78 -5.03 21.65
N ALA A 200 -4.40 -4.37 20.66
CA ALA A 200 -3.92 -3.09 20.14
C ALA A 200 -4.02 -1.96 21.17
N VAL A 201 -5.16 -1.81 21.84
CA VAL A 201 -5.39 -0.73 22.81
C VAL A 201 -4.53 -0.93 24.06
N LYS A 202 -4.50 -2.15 24.60
CA LYS A 202 -3.69 -2.50 25.79
C LYS A 202 -2.19 -2.44 25.51
N GLY A 203 -1.79 -2.78 24.29
CA GLY A 203 -0.39 -2.82 23.88
C GLY A 203 0.19 -1.45 23.52
N SER A 204 -0.63 -0.52 23.03
CA SER A 204 -0.16 0.78 22.55
C SER A 204 0.52 1.58 23.68
N PRO A 205 1.77 2.04 23.48
CA PRO A 205 2.49 2.83 24.49
C PRO A 205 2.07 4.30 24.56
N VAL A 206 1.22 4.74 23.61
CA VAL A 206 0.60 6.07 23.57
C VAL A 206 -0.91 5.91 23.48
N CYS A 207 -1.66 6.86 24.07
CA CYS A 207 -3.10 6.87 23.98
C CYS A 207 -3.52 7.36 22.58
N ILE A 208 -4.26 6.53 21.87
CA ILE A 208 -4.87 6.86 20.57
C ILE A 208 -6.29 7.28 20.88
N THR A 209 -6.60 8.56 20.66
CA THR A 209 -7.92 9.11 20.92
C THR A 209 -8.29 10.10 19.81
N GLY A 210 -9.34 10.88 20.00
CA GLY A 210 -9.82 11.84 19.01
C GLY A 210 -11.14 12.45 19.42
N GLU A 211 -11.61 13.38 18.59
CA GLU A 211 -12.93 13.98 18.71
C GLU A 211 -14.02 13.03 18.21
N GLY A 212 -15.25 13.29 18.63
CA GLY A 212 -16.43 12.59 18.15
C GLY A 212 -16.76 13.03 16.73
N THR A 213 -16.50 12.18 15.75
CA THR A 213 -16.60 12.52 14.31
C THR A 213 -17.90 12.04 13.68
N GLU A 214 -18.57 11.04 14.27
CA GLU A 214 -19.87 10.54 13.79
C GLU A 214 -20.99 10.95 14.75
N GLU A 215 -22.22 11.13 14.25
CA GLU A 215 -23.39 11.47 15.09
C GLU A 215 -23.82 10.31 15.99
N ALA A 216 -23.45 9.07 15.65
CA ALA A 216 -23.71 7.91 16.47
C ALA A 216 -22.99 8.00 17.83
N GLU A 217 -23.65 7.55 18.88
CA GLU A 217 -23.11 7.53 20.25
C GLU A 217 -22.93 6.10 20.76
N ILE A 218 -21.97 5.95 21.68
CA ILE A 218 -21.81 4.75 22.47
C ILE A 218 -22.90 4.63 23.53
N THR A 219 -23.29 3.40 23.85
CA THR A 219 -24.37 3.08 24.79
C THR A 219 -23.83 2.68 26.15
N GLY A 220 -22.75 1.91 26.21
CA GLY A 220 -22.21 1.36 27.45
C GLY A 220 -21.27 2.31 28.17
N HIS A 221 -20.04 2.44 27.67
CA HIS A 221 -18.92 3.03 28.41
C HIS A 221 -18.84 4.57 28.28
N ARG A 222 -19.90 5.25 28.72
CA ARG A 222 -20.06 6.72 28.61
C ARG A 222 -19.32 7.48 29.71
N ASN A 223 -18.97 8.74 29.43
CA ASN A 223 -18.41 9.71 30.38
C ASN A 223 -17.12 9.23 31.07
N LEU A 224 -16.22 8.59 30.33
CA LEU A 224 -14.94 8.17 30.88
C LEU A 224 -14.04 9.39 31.15
N PRO A 225 -13.27 9.42 32.26
CA PRO A 225 -12.52 10.60 32.68
C PRO A 225 -11.53 11.14 31.64
N ASP A 226 -10.93 10.25 30.85
CA ASP A 226 -9.90 10.59 29.87
C ASP A 226 -10.40 10.65 28.42
N ILE A 227 -11.73 10.61 28.21
CA ILE A 227 -12.34 10.72 26.89
C ILE A 227 -13.48 11.74 26.90
N GLU A 228 -13.28 12.82 26.15
CA GLU A 228 -14.07 14.05 26.19
C GLU A 228 -15.42 13.96 25.45
N THR A 229 -15.77 12.80 24.90
CA THR A 229 -16.96 12.60 24.07
C THR A 229 -17.59 11.22 24.26
N ASN A 230 -18.90 11.13 24.02
CA ASN A 230 -19.65 9.88 23.90
C ASN A 230 -20.00 9.51 22.44
N ARG A 231 -19.58 10.34 21.47
CA ARG A 231 -19.72 10.07 20.04
C ARG A 231 -18.58 9.19 19.53
N LEU A 232 -18.76 8.57 18.36
CA LEU A 232 -17.71 7.71 17.78
C LEU A 232 -16.50 8.52 17.30
N ARG A 233 -15.32 8.12 17.76
CA ARG A 233 -14.01 8.67 17.38
C ARG A 233 -13.48 7.93 16.15
N GLY A 234 -13.97 8.31 14.98
CA GLY A 234 -13.60 7.71 13.69
C GLY A 234 -12.10 7.77 13.39
N GLY A 235 -11.41 8.87 13.71
CA GLY A 235 -9.96 8.96 13.58
C GLY A 235 -9.22 7.90 14.39
N MET A 236 -9.63 7.69 15.64
CA MET A 236 -9.12 6.62 16.50
C MET A 236 -9.43 5.24 15.92
N ALA A 237 -10.66 5.00 15.47
CA ALA A 237 -11.07 3.71 14.90
C ALA A 237 -10.24 3.34 13.67
N LEU A 238 -10.00 4.30 12.78
CA LEU A 238 -9.15 4.13 11.60
C LEU A 238 -7.70 3.80 11.97
N VAL A 239 -7.10 4.57 12.88
CA VAL A 239 -5.69 4.35 13.28
C VAL A 239 -5.49 3.00 13.96
N ILE A 240 -6.43 2.55 14.79
CA ILE A 240 -6.36 1.22 15.42
C ILE A 240 -6.58 0.12 14.38
N ALA A 241 -7.68 0.16 13.63
CA ALA A 241 -8.09 -0.92 12.74
C ALA A 241 -7.26 -0.99 11.44
N GLU A 242 -7.19 0.12 10.69
CA GLU A 242 -6.51 0.19 9.38
C GLU A 242 -5.01 0.49 9.52
N GLY A 243 -4.61 1.11 10.63
CA GLY A 243 -3.21 1.37 10.98
C GLY A 243 -2.57 0.21 11.72
N LEU A 244 -2.69 0.21 13.05
CA LEU A 244 -1.96 -0.69 13.94
C LEU A 244 -2.21 -2.18 13.64
N ILE A 245 -3.48 -2.57 13.50
CA ILE A 245 -3.84 -3.99 13.34
C ILE A 245 -3.58 -4.44 11.90
N LEU A 246 -4.14 -3.74 10.91
CA LEU A 246 -3.98 -4.13 9.50
C LEU A 246 -2.54 -4.01 9.00
N LYS A 247 -1.74 -3.04 9.49
CA LYS A 247 -0.35 -2.82 9.05
C LYS A 247 0.71 -3.27 10.05
N GLY A 248 0.33 -3.99 11.12
CA GLY A 248 1.23 -4.55 12.13
C GLY A 248 2.50 -5.21 11.56
N PRO A 249 2.42 -6.08 10.53
CA PRO A 249 3.60 -6.70 9.94
C PRO A 249 4.62 -5.71 9.35
N LYS A 250 4.18 -4.60 8.73
CA LYS A 250 5.07 -3.57 8.20
C LYS A 250 5.66 -2.73 9.34
N LEU A 251 4.87 -2.49 10.40
CA LEU A 251 5.32 -1.77 11.60
C LEU A 251 6.43 -2.52 12.36
N LYS A 252 6.35 -3.85 12.42
CA LYS A 252 7.35 -4.71 13.07
C LYS A 252 8.78 -4.44 12.56
N LYS A 253 8.94 -4.24 11.25
CA LYS A 253 10.24 -3.92 10.65
C LYS A 253 10.87 -2.69 11.32
N TYR A 254 10.08 -1.63 11.56
CA TYR A 254 10.56 -0.40 12.17
C TYR A 254 10.80 -0.57 13.67
N VAL A 255 9.90 -1.24 14.39
CA VAL A 255 10.08 -1.57 15.82
C VAL A 255 11.41 -2.29 16.05
N SER A 256 11.72 -3.31 15.22
CA SER A 256 13.00 -4.03 15.30
C SER A 256 14.19 -3.16 14.93
N THR A 257 14.06 -2.31 13.90
CA THR A 257 15.16 -1.43 13.45
C THR A 257 15.54 -0.38 14.50
N PHE A 258 14.58 0.08 15.30
CA PHE A 258 14.81 1.07 16.36
C PHE A 258 14.95 0.45 17.76
N GLY A 259 14.92 -0.89 17.87
CA GLY A 259 15.07 -1.59 19.15
C GLY A 259 14.02 -1.22 20.19
N LEU A 260 12.78 -0.91 19.77
CA LEU A 260 11.73 -0.50 20.70
C LEU A 260 11.05 -1.69 21.38
N GLU A 261 11.13 -1.72 22.70
CA GLU A 261 10.37 -2.65 23.54
C GLU A 261 8.91 -2.18 23.71
N GLY A 262 7.99 -3.12 24.01
CA GLY A 262 6.59 -2.80 24.32
C GLY A 262 5.62 -2.83 23.13
N TRP A 263 6.10 -3.21 21.94
CA TRP A 263 5.29 -3.32 20.71
C TRP A 263 4.87 -4.77 20.38
N SER A 264 4.83 -5.66 21.37
CA SER A 264 4.52 -7.09 21.18
C SER A 264 3.11 -7.35 20.65
N PHE A 265 2.18 -6.40 20.79
CA PHE A 265 0.83 -6.47 20.23
C PHE A 265 0.76 -6.32 18.71
N SER A 266 1.82 -5.80 18.08
CA SER A 266 1.92 -5.69 16.62
C SER A 266 2.21 -7.02 15.90
N SER A 267 2.43 -8.09 16.68
CA SER A 267 2.54 -9.50 16.26
C SER A 267 1.37 -10.26 16.87
N GLU A 268 0.51 -10.97 16.13
CA GLU A 268 0.83 -12.08 15.25
C GLU A 268 -0.22 -12.21 14.12
N LYS A 269 0.09 -11.77 12.90
CA LYS A 269 -0.39 -12.53 11.74
C LYS A 269 0.73 -13.48 11.39
N LYS A 270 0.53 -14.78 11.64
CA LYS A 270 1.41 -15.82 11.11
C LYS A 270 1.60 -15.49 9.63
N THR A 271 2.80 -15.05 9.25
CA THR A 271 3.20 -15.06 7.84
C THR A 271 2.95 -16.49 7.40
N GLU A 272 1.89 -16.69 6.62
CA GLU A 272 1.59 -18.00 6.08
C GLU A 272 2.82 -18.40 5.27
N LYS A 273 3.65 -19.28 5.85
CA LYS A 273 4.75 -19.92 5.10
C LYS A 273 4.19 -20.74 3.94
N ASN A 274 2.87 -20.99 3.95
CA ASN A 274 2.13 -21.71 2.93
C ASN A 274 1.24 -20.77 2.12
N VAL A 275 1.18 -21.00 0.81
CA VAL A 275 0.35 -20.25 -0.12
C VAL A 275 -1.03 -20.92 -0.18
N PHE A 276 -1.98 -20.47 0.64
CA PHE A 276 -3.36 -20.97 0.61
C PHE A 276 -4.28 -20.10 -0.26
N PRO A 277 -5.28 -20.69 -0.94
CA PRO A 277 -6.25 -19.90 -1.71
C PRO A 277 -6.98 -18.86 -0.83
N ASN A 278 -7.07 -17.61 -1.29
CA ASN A 278 -7.74 -16.53 -0.58
C ASN A 278 -8.97 -15.99 -1.35
N SER A 279 -10.16 -16.08 -0.74
CA SER A 279 -11.43 -15.66 -1.35
C SER A 279 -11.85 -14.23 -1.05
N ASN A 280 -11.04 -13.43 -0.36
CA ASN A 280 -11.44 -12.08 0.09
C ASN A 280 -11.84 -11.15 -1.06
N TYR A 281 -11.20 -11.26 -2.24
CA TYR A 281 -11.54 -10.41 -3.38
C TYR A 281 -12.96 -10.69 -3.94
N LEU A 282 -13.53 -11.86 -3.64
CA LEU A 282 -14.89 -12.25 -4.06
C LEU A 282 -15.97 -11.75 -3.09
N LYS A 283 -15.63 -11.45 -1.83
CA LYS A 283 -16.61 -11.04 -0.80
C LYS A 283 -17.31 -9.71 -1.11
N GLU A 284 -16.67 -8.86 -1.90
CA GLU A 284 -17.17 -7.53 -2.28
C GLU A 284 -17.57 -7.47 -3.75
N MET A 285 -17.97 -8.60 -4.33
CA MET A 285 -18.40 -8.65 -5.72
C MET A 285 -19.79 -8.03 -5.85
N LEU A 286 -19.85 -6.89 -6.54
CA LEU A 286 -21.11 -6.21 -6.86
C LEU A 286 -21.72 -6.80 -8.14
N ALA A 287 -23.04 -6.64 -8.31
CA ALA A 287 -23.70 -6.97 -9.56
C ALA A 287 -23.03 -6.26 -10.74
N GLY A 288 -22.82 -6.98 -11.84
CA GLY A 288 -22.13 -6.47 -13.02
C GLY A 288 -20.60 -6.54 -12.96
N ARG A 289 -19.99 -7.07 -11.89
CA ARG A 289 -18.54 -7.38 -11.84
C ARG A 289 -18.33 -8.90 -11.87
N PRO A 290 -17.80 -9.48 -12.97
CA PRO A 290 -17.60 -10.91 -13.09
C PRO A 290 -16.41 -11.37 -12.24
N ALA A 291 -16.53 -12.58 -11.70
CA ALA A 291 -15.39 -13.32 -11.19
C ALA A 291 -14.62 -13.92 -12.36
N LEU A 292 -13.47 -13.36 -12.71
CA LEU A 292 -12.65 -13.84 -13.83
C LEU A 292 -12.07 -15.23 -13.55
N ALA A 293 -11.65 -15.48 -12.31
CA ALA A 293 -11.17 -16.78 -11.85
C ALA A 293 -11.52 -16.95 -10.37
N TYR A 294 -11.53 -18.21 -9.90
CA TYR A 294 -11.61 -18.52 -8.47
C TYR A 294 -10.21 -18.62 -7.85
N PRO A 295 -10.08 -18.48 -6.52
CA PRO A 295 -8.79 -18.42 -5.85
C PRO A 295 -7.90 -19.63 -6.17
N SER A 296 -6.69 -19.38 -6.66
CA SER A 296 -5.71 -20.40 -7.04
C SER A 296 -6.25 -21.53 -7.94
N LYS A 297 -7.32 -21.28 -8.71
CA LYS A 297 -7.95 -22.29 -9.58
C LYS A 297 -7.16 -22.47 -10.88
N LYS A 298 -6.90 -23.72 -11.24
CA LYS A 298 -6.31 -24.08 -12.56
C LYS A 298 -7.27 -23.64 -13.68
N GLY A 299 -6.73 -23.08 -14.75
CA GLY A 299 -7.50 -22.43 -15.82
C GLY A 299 -7.78 -20.93 -15.57
N GLY A 300 -7.50 -20.42 -14.36
CA GLY A 300 -7.38 -18.98 -14.15
C GLY A 300 -6.10 -18.41 -14.78
N PHE A 301 -5.78 -17.15 -14.47
CA PHE A 301 -4.55 -16.53 -14.97
C PHE A 301 -3.29 -17.23 -14.46
N ARG A 302 -2.36 -17.55 -15.36
CA ARG A 302 -1.05 -18.11 -15.03
C ARG A 302 -0.09 -17.00 -14.65
N LEU A 303 0.50 -17.07 -13.45
CA LEU A 303 1.45 -16.06 -13.01
C LEU A 303 2.74 -16.10 -13.84
N ARG A 304 3.07 -14.99 -14.49
CA ARG A 304 4.39 -14.72 -15.07
C ARG A 304 5.09 -13.63 -14.26
N TYR A 305 6.23 -13.95 -13.67
CA TYR A 305 7.07 -12.91 -13.08
C TYR A 305 7.70 -12.06 -14.20
N GLY A 306 7.54 -10.74 -14.12
CA GLY A 306 8.11 -9.85 -15.12
C GLY A 306 7.73 -8.39 -14.94
N ARG A 307 8.44 -7.53 -15.67
CA ARG A 307 8.14 -6.10 -15.77
C ARG A 307 8.25 -5.68 -17.23
N SER A 308 7.12 -5.30 -17.80
CA SER A 308 7.01 -4.62 -19.09
C SER A 308 7.06 -3.10 -18.92
N ARG A 309 7.18 -2.37 -20.03
CA ARG A 309 7.33 -0.90 -20.07
C ARG A 309 6.20 -0.14 -19.36
N ASN A 310 5.00 -0.71 -19.35
CA ASN A 310 3.78 -0.15 -18.78
C ASN A 310 3.35 -0.83 -17.46
N THR A 311 4.24 -1.61 -16.83
CA THR A 311 4.02 -2.26 -15.52
C THR A 311 5.10 -1.85 -14.50
N GLY A 312 4.90 -2.26 -13.25
CA GLY A 312 5.89 -2.09 -12.18
C GLY A 312 5.48 -1.13 -11.06
N LEU A 313 4.27 -0.57 -11.15
CA LEU A 313 3.64 0.20 -10.08
C LEU A 313 2.14 -0.13 -10.03
N ALA A 314 1.77 -1.15 -9.25
CA ALA A 314 0.40 -1.63 -9.08
C ALA A 314 -0.35 -1.92 -10.41
N ALA A 315 0.41 -2.21 -11.48
CA ALA A 315 -0.11 -2.53 -12.80
C ALA A 315 0.29 -3.95 -13.20
N VAL A 316 -0.65 -4.67 -13.80
CA VAL A 316 -0.50 -6.06 -14.25
C VAL A 316 -0.74 -6.12 -15.74
N ALA A 317 0.08 -6.91 -16.44
CA ALA A 317 -0.04 -7.05 -17.88
C ALA A 317 -0.78 -8.35 -18.25
N ILE A 318 -1.70 -8.25 -19.20
CA ILE A 318 -2.49 -9.36 -19.75
C ILE A 318 -2.40 -9.29 -21.28
N ASN A 319 -2.49 -10.44 -21.95
CA ASN A 319 -2.57 -10.48 -23.41
C ASN A 319 -3.88 -9.81 -23.91
N PRO A 320 -3.84 -8.89 -24.89
CA PRO A 320 -5.03 -8.27 -25.47
C PRO A 320 -6.09 -9.26 -26.00
N VAL A 321 -5.67 -10.43 -26.48
CA VAL A 321 -6.58 -11.49 -26.92
C VAL A 321 -7.39 -12.06 -25.77
N THR A 322 -6.80 -12.18 -24.57
CA THR A 322 -7.56 -12.56 -23.37
C THR A 322 -8.65 -11.53 -23.06
N MET A 323 -8.38 -10.24 -23.28
CA MET A 323 -9.38 -9.18 -23.10
C MET A 323 -10.57 -9.36 -24.04
N LYS A 324 -10.29 -9.67 -25.31
CA LYS A 324 -11.30 -9.94 -26.34
C LYS A 324 -12.14 -11.18 -26.06
N VAL A 325 -11.50 -12.27 -25.64
CA VAL A 325 -12.18 -13.52 -25.26
C VAL A 325 -13.08 -13.35 -24.03
N LEU A 326 -12.83 -12.34 -23.21
CA LEU A 326 -13.66 -11.97 -22.06
C LEU A 326 -14.65 -10.84 -22.41
N ASP A 327 -15.10 -10.79 -23.68
CA ASP A 327 -16.08 -9.82 -24.20
C ASP A 327 -15.70 -8.35 -23.93
N ASP A 328 -14.40 -8.04 -23.99
CA ASP A 328 -13.84 -6.72 -23.66
C ASP A 328 -14.21 -6.21 -22.25
N PHE A 329 -14.66 -7.09 -21.35
CA PHE A 329 -15.02 -6.73 -19.98
C PHE A 329 -13.80 -6.18 -19.22
N ILE A 330 -12.64 -6.80 -19.43
CA ILE A 330 -11.37 -6.24 -19.00
C ILE A 330 -10.72 -5.51 -20.18
N ALA A 331 -10.39 -4.25 -19.98
CA ALA A 331 -9.69 -3.42 -20.95
C ALA A 331 -8.48 -2.73 -20.30
N ILE A 332 -7.65 -2.07 -21.12
CA ILE A 332 -6.54 -1.25 -20.62
C ILE A 332 -7.09 -0.18 -19.65
N GLY A 333 -6.51 -0.10 -18.46
CA GLY A 333 -6.97 0.79 -17.38
C GLY A 333 -8.03 0.19 -16.46
N THR A 334 -8.59 -0.98 -16.78
CA THR A 334 -9.54 -1.67 -15.89
C THR A 334 -8.82 -2.08 -14.62
N GLN A 335 -9.37 -1.72 -13.46
CA GLN A 335 -8.88 -2.20 -12.18
C GLN A 335 -9.48 -3.57 -11.88
N ILE A 336 -8.64 -4.59 -11.77
CA ILE A 336 -9.05 -5.91 -11.31
C ILE A 336 -8.70 -6.08 -9.83
N LYS A 337 -9.61 -6.65 -9.04
CA LYS A 337 -9.29 -7.11 -7.69
C LYS A 337 -8.55 -8.45 -7.80
N MET A 338 -7.48 -8.60 -7.03
CA MET A 338 -6.59 -9.76 -7.12
C MET A 338 -6.54 -10.50 -5.80
N GLU A 339 -6.27 -11.80 -5.89
CA GLU A 339 -5.97 -12.62 -4.72
C GLU A 339 -4.62 -12.21 -4.09
N ARG A 340 -3.60 -12.05 -4.94
CA ARG A 340 -2.19 -11.83 -4.59
C ARG A 340 -1.48 -11.09 -5.75
N PRO A 341 -0.32 -10.44 -5.52
CA PRO A 341 0.27 -10.11 -4.22
C PRO A 341 -0.40 -8.89 -3.55
N GLY A 342 -0.99 -7.99 -4.33
CA GLY A 342 -1.75 -6.82 -3.87
C GLY A 342 -3.26 -7.03 -3.93
N LYS A 343 -4.03 -6.09 -3.35
CA LYS A 343 -5.51 -6.13 -3.35
C LYS A 343 -6.12 -5.91 -4.74
N ALA A 344 -5.45 -5.13 -5.58
CA ALA A 344 -5.91 -4.78 -6.92
C ALA A 344 -4.73 -4.48 -7.84
N GLY A 345 -4.96 -4.56 -9.15
CA GLY A 345 -4.00 -4.16 -10.18
C GLY A 345 -4.70 -3.47 -11.34
N ALA A 346 -4.08 -2.43 -11.88
CA ALA A 346 -4.51 -1.80 -13.13
C ALA A 346 -4.06 -2.66 -14.31
N VAL A 347 -4.99 -3.07 -15.17
CA VAL A 347 -4.69 -3.90 -16.34
C VAL A 347 -4.04 -3.07 -17.42
N VAL A 348 -2.95 -3.58 -17.98
CA VAL A 348 -2.31 -3.06 -19.19
C VAL A 348 -2.12 -4.20 -20.21
N ALA A 349 -1.96 -3.82 -21.47
CA ALA A 349 -1.75 -4.76 -22.56
C ALA A 349 -0.27 -5.17 -22.69
N ASN A 350 -0.02 -6.46 -22.88
CA ASN A 350 1.25 -6.97 -23.36
C ASN A 350 1.04 -8.17 -24.31
N SER A 351 1.30 -7.98 -25.59
CA SER A 351 1.11 -9.00 -26.63
C SER A 351 2.19 -10.09 -26.66
N THR A 352 3.29 -9.95 -25.90
CA THR A 352 4.32 -11.00 -25.78
C THR A 352 3.98 -12.05 -24.72
N LEU A 353 2.87 -11.85 -23.99
CA LEU A 353 2.33 -12.83 -23.06
C LEU A 353 1.58 -13.90 -23.82
N GLU A 354 1.57 -15.12 -23.30
CA GLU A 354 0.72 -16.15 -23.87
C GLU A 354 -0.76 -15.81 -23.61
N GLY A 355 -1.58 -15.88 -24.66
CA GLY A 355 -3.01 -15.63 -24.59
C GLY A 355 -3.81 -16.82 -24.04
N PRO A 356 -5.15 -16.77 -24.15
CA PRO A 356 -6.01 -17.78 -23.58
C PRO A 356 -5.99 -19.08 -24.40
N THR A 357 -6.26 -20.20 -23.74
CA THR A 357 -6.50 -21.49 -24.39
C THR A 357 -7.99 -21.80 -24.35
N VAL A 358 -8.58 -22.05 -25.51
CA VAL A 358 -10.02 -22.26 -25.69
C VAL A 358 -10.30 -23.63 -26.30
N LEU A 359 -11.39 -24.25 -25.86
CA LEU A 359 -11.99 -25.41 -26.50
C LEU A 359 -13.01 -24.91 -27.52
N LEU A 360 -12.89 -25.37 -28.76
CA LEU A 360 -13.83 -25.05 -29.83
C LEU A 360 -14.98 -26.06 -29.87
N GLU A 361 -16.08 -25.70 -30.51
CA GLU A 361 -17.24 -26.59 -30.70
C GLU A 361 -16.89 -27.92 -31.40
N ASN A 362 -15.87 -27.92 -32.28
CA ASN A 362 -15.39 -29.13 -32.95
C ASN A 362 -14.49 -30.02 -32.07
N GLY A 363 -14.28 -29.67 -30.79
CA GLY A 363 -13.43 -30.40 -29.85
C GLY A 363 -11.94 -30.07 -29.89
N SER A 364 -11.50 -29.15 -30.77
CA SER A 364 -10.09 -28.73 -30.84
C SER A 364 -9.74 -27.81 -29.67
N LEU A 365 -8.56 -28.01 -29.09
CA LEU A 365 -8.00 -27.13 -28.06
C LEU A 365 -6.97 -26.19 -28.70
N VAL A 366 -7.21 -24.88 -28.66
CA VAL A 366 -6.39 -23.89 -29.37
C VAL A 366 -5.93 -22.80 -28.39
N THR A 367 -4.63 -22.50 -28.37
CA THR A 367 -4.11 -21.31 -27.69
C THR A 367 -4.12 -20.13 -28.66
N LEU A 368 -4.90 -19.10 -28.33
CA LEU A 368 -5.04 -17.91 -29.15
C LEU A 368 -3.89 -16.94 -28.89
N ARG A 369 -2.96 -16.82 -29.84
CA ARG A 369 -1.70 -16.06 -29.65
C ARG A 369 -1.79 -14.61 -30.11
N ASN A 370 -2.69 -14.31 -31.04
CA ASN A 370 -2.82 -13.00 -31.65
C ASN A 370 -4.28 -12.73 -32.04
N GLU A 371 -4.56 -11.49 -32.44
CA GLU A 371 -5.90 -11.04 -32.79
C GLU A 371 -6.46 -11.75 -34.04
N GLN A 372 -5.60 -12.13 -34.99
CA GLN A 372 -6.03 -12.87 -36.17
C GLN A 372 -6.61 -14.24 -35.77
N MET A 373 -5.90 -15.00 -34.94
CA MET A 373 -6.40 -16.27 -34.42
C MET A 373 -7.70 -16.08 -33.64
N PHE A 374 -7.85 -15.00 -32.89
CA PHE A 374 -9.12 -14.70 -32.22
C PHE A 374 -10.26 -14.54 -33.22
N ARG A 375 -10.11 -13.69 -34.23
CA ARG A 375 -11.15 -13.46 -35.26
C ARG A 375 -11.52 -14.73 -36.03
N GLU A 376 -10.56 -15.62 -36.27
CA GLU A 376 -10.80 -16.90 -36.94
C GLU A 376 -11.63 -17.87 -36.09
N HIS A 377 -11.59 -17.75 -34.77
CA HIS A 377 -12.15 -18.74 -33.84
C HIS A 377 -13.28 -18.21 -32.94
N GLU A 378 -13.48 -16.89 -32.83
CA GLU A 378 -14.38 -16.26 -31.84
C GLU A 378 -15.81 -16.85 -31.85
N GLY A 379 -16.37 -17.08 -33.05
CA GLY A 379 -17.73 -17.64 -33.21
C GLY A 379 -17.85 -19.13 -32.90
N ALA A 380 -16.74 -19.82 -32.64
CA ALA A 380 -16.68 -21.26 -32.37
C ALA A 380 -16.14 -21.59 -30.98
N ILE A 381 -15.88 -20.59 -30.13
CA ILE A 381 -15.40 -20.79 -28.75
C ILE A 381 -16.53 -21.40 -27.92
N ARG A 382 -16.34 -22.64 -27.46
CA ARG A 382 -17.25 -23.35 -26.57
C ARG A 382 -16.93 -23.09 -25.10
N GLU A 383 -15.65 -23.15 -24.75
CA GLU A 383 -15.18 -23.02 -23.36
C GLU A 383 -13.80 -22.37 -23.30
N ILE A 384 -13.61 -21.46 -22.34
CA ILE A 384 -12.29 -20.92 -22.00
C ILE A 384 -11.66 -21.85 -20.96
N VAL A 385 -10.67 -22.63 -21.39
CA VAL A 385 -10.01 -23.63 -20.54
C VAL A 385 -8.91 -22.99 -19.69
N ASP A 386 -8.26 -21.96 -20.22
CA ASP A 386 -7.22 -21.19 -19.54
C ASP A 386 -7.22 -19.73 -20.00
N LEU A 387 -7.13 -18.77 -19.06
CA LEU A 387 -7.15 -17.33 -19.36
C LEU A 387 -5.85 -16.79 -19.97
N GLY A 388 -4.77 -17.55 -19.95
CA GLY A 388 -3.45 -17.13 -20.38
C GLY A 388 -2.62 -16.56 -19.23
N GLU A 389 -1.54 -15.87 -19.58
CA GLU A 389 -0.61 -15.30 -18.60
C GLU A 389 -1.08 -13.96 -18.03
N ILE A 390 -0.83 -13.77 -16.72
CA ILE A 390 -0.82 -12.45 -16.07
C ILE A 390 0.61 -12.15 -15.61
N MET A 391 1.18 -11.06 -16.12
CA MET A 391 2.50 -10.60 -15.71
C MET A 391 2.40 -9.69 -14.50
N ILE A 392 3.10 -10.07 -13.43
CA ILE A 392 3.19 -9.31 -12.19
C ILE A 392 4.66 -9.05 -11.85
N SER A 393 4.97 -7.79 -11.54
CA SER A 393 6.32 -7.38 -11.18
C SER A 393 6.74 -7.89 -9.81
N PHE A 394 8.00 -8.33 -9.71
CA PHE A 394 8.59 -8.79 -8.45
C PHE A 394 8.52 -7.71 -7.35
N GLY A 395 8.64 -6.43 -7.71
CA GLY A 395 8.49 -5.31 -6.76
C GLY A 395 7.15 -5.29 -6.03
N GLU A 396 6.06 -5.77 -6.66
CA GLU A 396 4.74 -5.86 -6.02
C GLU A 396 4.72 -6.84 -4.85
N PHE A 397 5.51 -7.92 -4.92
CA PHE A 397 5.63 -8.89 -3.84
C PHE A 397 6.43 -8.32 -2.66
N ILE A 398 7.50 -7.57 -2.95
CA ILE A 398 8.28 -6.87 -1.92
C ILE A 398 7.40 -5.84 -1.20
N GLU A 399 6.73 -4.97 -1.95
CA GLU A 399 5.93 -3.88 -1.38
C GLU A 399 4.79 -4.39 -0.51
N ASN A 400 4.12 -5.47 -0.95
CA ASN A 400 3.01 -6.08 -0.22
C ASN A 400 3.47 -7.11 0.83
N ASN A 401 4.78 -7.28 1.03
CA ASN A 401 5.38 -8.26 1.94
C ASN A 401 4.77 -9.67 1.77
N LYS A 402 4.70 -10.14 0.52
CA LYS A 402 4.15 -11.46 0.16
C LYS A 402 5.25 -12.43 -0.23
N VAL A 403 5.08 -13.68 0.17
CA VAL A 403 5.94 -14.77 -0.28
C VAL A 403 5.78 -14.98 -1.78
N LEU A 404 6.90 -15.27 -2.45
CA LEU A 404 6.87 -15.74 -3.83
C LEU A 404 6.23 -17.13 -3.88
N PHE A 405 5.51 -17.38 -4.96
CA PHE A 405 4.93 -18.69 -5.25
C PHE A 405 5.33 -19.14 -6.67
N PRO A 406 5.16 -20.42 -7.01
CA PRO A 406 5.60 -20.93 -8.29
C PRO A 406 4.93 -20.17 -9.45
N GLY A 407 5.74 -19.56 -10.32
CA GLY A 407 5.27 -18.96 -11.56
C GLY A 407 5.30 -19.96 -12.72
N ALA A 408 4.79 -19.53 -13.87
CA ALA A 408 4.85 -20.28 -15.11
C ALA A 408 6.30 -20.55 -15.55
N PHE A 409 6.52 -21.69 -16.19
CA PHE A 409 7.78 -21.98 -16.87
C PHE A 409 7.81 -21.19 -18.19
N THR A 410 8.56 -20.10 -18.23
CA THR A 410 8.59 -19.17 -19.37
C THR A 410 9.78 -19.42 -20.28
N GLU A 411 9.70 -18.94 -21.51
CA GLU A 411 10.82 -18.91 -22.46
C GLU A 411 12.06 -18.25 -21.84
N SER A 412 11.92 -17.08 -21.22
CA SER A 412 13.04 -16.39 -20.56
C SER A 412 13.69 -17.20 -19.42
N TRP A 413 12.93 -18.08 -18.75
CA TRP A 413 13.49 -18.99 -17.76
C TRP A 413 14.21 -20.16 -18.45
N TRP A 414 13.60 -20.73 -19.48
CA TRP A 414 14.21 -21.77 -20.30
C TRP A 414 15.54 -21.32 -20.93
N GLU A 415 15.60 -20.12 -21.51
CA GLU A 415 16.83 -19.56 -22.10
C GLU A 415 17.96 -19.46 -21.06
N LYS A 416 17.66 -18.96 -19.86
CA LYS A 416 18.64 -18.89 -18.76
C LYS A 416 19.11 -20.28 -18.35
N LEU A 417 18.21 -21.26 -18.31
CA LEU A 417 18.56 -22.64 -18.02
C LEU A 417 19.48 -23.21 -19.10
N CYS A 418 19.19 -22.97 -20.38
CA CYS A 418 20.02 -23.36 -21.51
C CYS A 418 21.41 -22.71 -21.42
N LEU A 419 21.50 -21.39 -21.27
CA LEU A 419 22.79 -20.70 -21.11
C LEU A 419 23.60 -21.27 -19.93
N GLN A 420 22.96 -21.56 -18.80
CA GLN A 420 23.64 -22.09 -17.62
C GLN A 420 24.12 -23.54 -17.79
N LYS A 421 23.37 -24.38 -18.52
CA LYS A 421 23.61 -25.83 -18.58
C LYS A 421 24.33 -26.29 -19.84
N ILE A 422 24.09 -25.62 -20.96
CA ILE A 422 24.65 -25.99 -22.27
C ILE A 422 25.45 -24.84 -22.91
N GLY A 423 25.55 -23.67 -22.27
CA GLY A 423 26.39 -22.56 -22.72
C GLY A 423 25.84 -21.76 -23.91
N ARG A 424 24.66 -22.11 -24.42
CA ARG A 424 24.01 -21.46 -25.57
C ARG A 424 22.50 -21.63 -25.52
N ILE A 425 21.76 -20.81 -26.26
CA ILE A 425 20.33 -21.00 -26.51
C ILE A 425 20.21 -21.84 -27.80
N PRO A 426 19.61 -23.04 -27.76
CA PRO A 426 19.44 -23.86 -28.95
C PRO A 426 18.30 -23.31 -29.80
N GLU A 427 18.45 -23.32 -31.13
CA GLU A 427 17.34 -23.02 -32.04
C GLU A 427 16.32 -24.17 -32.00
N VAL A 428 15.05 -23.82 -31.80
CA VAL A 428 13.92 -24.75 -31.77
C VAL A 428 12.92 -24.31 -32.82
N ASN A 429 12.96 -24.97 -33.98
CA ASN A 429 12.16 -24.61 -35.14
C ASN A 429 11.08 -25.65 -35.47
N ASP A 430 11.18 -26.83 -34.87
CA ASP A 430 10.27 -27.96 -35.09
C ASP A 430 10.22 -28.88 -33.85
N GLU A 431 9.34 -29.89 -33.89
CA GLU A 431 9.19 -30.85 -32.79
C GLU A 431 10.47 -31.63 -32.51
N LYS A 432 11.23 -31.97 -33.57
CA LYS A 432 12.45 -32.78 -33.45
C LYS A 432 13.55 -32.02 -32.73
N SER A 433 13.77 -30.75 -33.07
CA SER A 433 14.69 -29.84 -32.40
C SER A 433 14.24 -29.54 -30.98
N ALA A 434 12.94 -29.43 -30.71
CA ALA A 434 12.40 -29.28 -29.37
C ALA A 434 12.71 -30.49 -28.47
N ILE A 435 12.50 -31.71 -28.99
CA ILE A 435 12.84 -32.95 -28.29
C ILE A 435 14.34 -33.05 -28.05
N GLY A 436 15.16 -32.69 -29.06
CA GLY A 436 16.62 -32.65 -28.95
C GLY A 436 17.11 -31.68 -27.88
N ALA A 437 16.59 -30.45 -27.86
CA ALA A 437 16.88 -29.45 -26.84
C ALA A 437 16.47 -29.91 -25.44
N SER A 438 15.28 -30.54 -25.32
CA SER A 438 14.82 -31.14 -24.07
C SER A 438 15.76 -32.26 -23.60
N ALA A 439 16.24 -33.12 -24.51
CA ALA A 439 17.16 -34.20 -24.19
C ALA A 439 18.52 -33.68 -23.65
N LEU A 440 19.03 -32.56 -24.16
CA LEU A 440 20.24 -31.92 -23.61
C LEU A 440 20.06 -31.44 -22.16
N LEU A 441 18.82 -31.25 -21.73
CA LEU A 441 18.46 -30.89 -20.35
C LEU A 441 18.07 -32.13 -19.51
N ARG A 442 17.90 -33.32 -20.11
CA ARG A 442 17.56 -34.58 -19.41
C ARG A 442 18.77 -35.06 -18.60
N GLY A 443 18.60 -35.12 -17.28
CA GLY A 443 19.67 -35.45 -16.32
C GLY A 443 19.76 -34.43 -15.19
N PHE A 444 19.28 -33.21 -15.44
CA PHE A 444 19.15 -32.19 -14.41
C PHE A 444 17.78 -32.32 -13.75
N ARG A 445 17.69 -33.15 -12.70
CA ARG A 445 16.53 -33.09 -11.80
C ARG A 445 16.52 -31.71 -11.17
N TYR A 446 15.50 -30.91 -11.47
CA TYR A 446 15.12 -29.81 -10.61
C TYR A 446 14.66 -30.45 -9.30
N THR A 447 15.53 -30.54 -8.30
CA THR A 447 15.09 -30.76 -6.93
C THR A 447 14.16 -29.59 -6.64
N ARG A 448 12.87 -29.87 -6.48
CA ARG A 448 11.88 -28.87 -6.07
C ARG A 448 12.40 -28.22 -4.79
N GLY A 449 13.01 -27.03 -4.89
CA GLY A 449 13.18 -26.11 -3.77
C GLY A 449 11.85 -25.44 -3.38
N ILE A 450 10.74 -26.13 -3.64
CA ILE A 450 9.36 -25.66 -3.49
C ILE A 450 8.62 -26.83 -2.84
N PRO A 451 8.02 -26.64 -1.66
CA PRO A 451 7.39 -27.74 -0.93
C PRO A 451 6.36 -28.44 -1.81
N THR A 452 6.51 -29.75 -1.92
CA THR A 452 5.46 -30.64 -2.41
C THR A 452 4.25 -30.47 -1.50
N TYR A 453 3.23 -29.75 -1.95
CA TYR A 453 1.92 -29.83 -1.33
C TYR A 453 1.35 -31.22 -1.60
N GLY A 454 1.43 -32.08 -0.59
CA GLY A 454 0.60 -33.28 -0.54
C GLY A 454 -0.85 -32.85 -0.43
N MET A 455 -1.66 -33.21 -1.43
CA MET A 455 -3.09 -33.34 -1.25
C MET A 455 -3.33 -34.76 -0.73
N THR A 456 -3.79 -34.86 0.51
CA THR A 456 -4.83 -35.83 0.89
C THR A 456 -6.15 -35.11 0.85
#